data_AF-A0A382LIH2-F1
#
_entry.id   AF-A0A382LIH2-F1
#
_cell.length_a   1.000
_cell.length_b   1.000
_cell.length_c   1.000
_cell.angle_alpha   90.00
_cell.angle_beta   90.00
_cell.angle_gamma   90.00
#
_symmetry.space_group_name_H-M   'P 1'
#
loop_
_entity.id
_entity.type
_entity.pdbx_description
1 polymer ?
#
loop_
_entity_poly.entity_id
_entity_poly.type
_entity_poly.pdbx_seq_one_letter_code
_entity_poly.pdbx_strand_id
1 'polypeptide(L)'
;VNSDGSFVGTFNTSGYAWTNNGTYQITATYLGIDTTISVEIKDAIGTVVTAETATAPIAETETTSAYEFPEGQIAYDITCSDTSPSFRGNSDDSTLDVYIDATGDGELTIALDEEIIKPFDDGSFFVLVNNEEIQDFVQEGNKLIIPCKVGDEKISIVGSWAIPEFGTIAVMILVVAIVSIIIVSAKTKLSLVPRY
;
A
#
# COMPACT_ATOMS: atom_id res chain seq x y z
N VAL A 1 27.29 10.73 14.19
CA VAL A 1 27.58 9.39 14.73
C VAL A 1 27.49 9.49 16.23
N ASN A 2 26.53 8.78 16.80
CA ASN A 2 26.33 8.63 18.23
C ASN A 2 27.44 7.73 18.81
N SER A 3 27.57 7.73 20.13
CA SER A 3 28.57 6.95 20.87
C SER A 3 28.46 5.43 20.70
N ASP A 4 27.35 4.95 20.14
CA ASP A 4 27.09 3.54 19.78
C ASP A 4 27.41 3.22 18.30
N GLY A 5 27.92 4.19 17.53
CA GLY A 5 28.20 4.04 16.11
C GLY A 5 27.00 4.28 15.20
N SER A 6 25.80 4.53 15.73
CA SER A 6 24.62 4.85 14.94
C SER A 6 24.69 6.27 14.36
N PHE A 7 24.09 6.50 13.21
CA PHE A 7 23.91 7.83 12.66
C PHE A 7 22.54 7.96 12.01
N VAL A 8 21.94 9.14 12.13
CA VAL A 8 20.69 9.51 11.48
C VAL A 8 20.96 10.79 10.72
N GLY A 9 20.58 10.81 9.44
CA GLY A 9 20.69 11.97 8.59
C GLY A 9 19.37 12.18 7.85
N THR A 10 18.91 13.43 7.82
CA THR A 10 17.75 13.83 7.02
C THR A 10 18.25 14.60 5.80
N PHE A 11 17.79 14.24 4.62
CA PHE A 11 18.11 14.95 3.37
C PHE A 11 16.81 15.37 2.69
N ASN A 12 16.81 16.58 2.15
CA ASN A 12 15.63 17.15 1.50
C ASN A 12 15.54 16.63 0.05
N THR A 13 14.45 15.92 -0.25
CA THR A 13 14.16 15.34 -1.57
C THR A 13 13.39 16.29 -2.49
N SER A 14 13.14 17.54 -2.09
CA SER A 14 12.46 18.55 -2.94
C SER A 14 13.39 19.27 -3.95
N GLY A 15 14.67 18.91 -4.04
CA GLY A 15 15.65 19.56 -4.92
C GLY A 15 15.72 18.97 -6.34
N TYR A 16 16.24 19.75 -7.30
CA TYR A 16 16.37 19.43 -8.75
C TYR A 16 17.02 18.07 -9.12
N ALA A 17 17.66 17.37 -8.19
CA ALA A 17 18.27 16.06 -8.41
C ALA A 17 17.33 14.87 -8.15
N TRP A 18 16.14 15.11 -7.59
CA TRP A 18 15.16 14.11 -7.15
C TRP A 18 13.85 14.22 -7.94
N THR A 19 13.95 14.53 -9.23
CA THR A 19 12.81 14.85 -10.09
C THR A 19 12.17 13.63 -10.76
N ASN A 20 12.71 12.44 -10.54
CA ASN A 20 12.26 11.23 -11.22
C ASN A 20 11.95 10.14 -10.21
N ASN A 21 10.82 9.47 -10.40
CA ASN A 21 10.52 8.25 -9.67
C ASN A 21 11.56 7.17 -10.02
N GLY A 22 12.07 6.47 -9.02
CA GLY A 22 13.07 5.42 -9.23
C GLY A 22 13.79 4.98 -7.97
N THR A 23 14.67 3.99 -8.11
CA THR A 23 15.52 3.50 -7.03
C THR A 23 16.78 4.35 -6.89
N TYR A 24 16.95 4.96 -5.73
CA TYR A 24 18.11 5.74 -5.33
C TYR A 24 19.01 4.91 -4.41
N GLN A 25 20.32 5.03 -4.59
CA GLN A 25 21.31 4.43 -3.69
C GLN A 25 21.90 5.51 -2.78
N ILE A 26 21.87 5.25 -1.48
CA ILE A 26 22.45 6.13 -0.46
C ILE A 26 23.67 5.41 0.09
N THR A 27 24.85 5.97 -0.18
CA THR A 27 26.13 5.45 0.32
C THR A 27 26.60 6.31 1.49
N ALA A 28 26.87 5.67 2.63
CA ALA A 28 27.52 6.29 3.77
C ALA A 28 28.96 5.75 3.88
N THR A 29 29.93 6.66 3.85
CA THR A 29 31.35 6.36 3.99
C THR A 29 31.84 6.79 5.37
N TYR A 30 32.37 5.85 6.15
CA TYR A 30 33.01 6.15 7.43
C TYR A 30 34.39 5.50 7.50
N LEU A 31 35.43 6.32 7.71
CA LEU A 31 36.84 5.89 7.77
C LEU A 31 37.28 5.04 6.56
N GLY A 32 36.72 5.30 5.38
CA GLY A 32 37.04 4.58 4.13
C GLY A 32 36.26 3.28 3.93
N ILE A 33 35.25 2.99 4.76
CA ILE A 33 34.33 1.86 4.59
C ILE A 33 32.98 2.39 4.11
N ASP A 34 32.50 1.86 2.99
CA ASP A 34 31.22 2.22 2.39
C ASP A 34 30.13 1.22 2.80
N THR A 35 28.98 1.74 3.21
CA THR A 35 27.74 0.98 3.29
C THR A 35 26.70 1.62 2.38
N THR A 36 25.99 0.83 1.59
CA THR A 36 25.01 1.32 0.61
C THR A 36 23.66 0.71 0.88
N ILE A 37 22.62 1.55 0.89
CA ILE A 37 21.22 1.13 0.93
C ILE A 37 20.51 1.58 -0.33
N SER A 38 19.52 0.81 -0.77
CA SER A 38 18.65 1.17 -1.90
C SER A 38 17.30 1.58 -1.37
N VAL A 39 16.83 2.76 -1.77
CA VAL A 39 15.50 3.29 -1.45
C VAL A 39 14.77 3.60 -2.75
N GLU A 40 13.55 3.09 -2.89
CA GLU A 40 12.70 3.49 -4.01
C GLU A 40 11.92 4.75 -3.63
N ILE A 41 12.00 5.78 -4.47
CA ILE A 41 11.21 7.00 -4.32
C ILE A 41 10.21 7.04 -5.46
N LYS A 42 8.93 7.02 -5.09
CA LYS A 42 7.78 7.31 -5.93
C LYS A 42 7.14 8.58 -5.38
N ASP A 43 6.44 9.35 -6.21
CA ASP A 43 5.83 10.64 -5.84
C ASP A 43 5.30 10.63 -4.39
N ALA A 44 5.92 11.42 -3.53
CA ALA A 44 5.63 11.45 -2.10
C ALA A 44 5.44 12.89 -1.64
N ILE A 45 4.19 13.22 -1.33
CA ILE A 45 3.84 14.33 -0.46
C ILE A 45 4.36 13.92 0.93
N GLY A 46 5.29 14.71 1.47
CA GLY A 46 6.29 14.24 2.42
C GLY A 46 5.77 13.71 3.75
N THR A 47 6.44 12.67 4.27
CA THR A 47 6.57 12.39 5.71
C THR A 47 7.85 11.58 5.94
N VAL A 48 8.52 11.88 7.06
CA VAL A 48 9.82 11.34 7.50
C VAL A 48 9.75 9.83 7.73
N VAL A 49 10.57 9.05 7.02
CA VAL A 49 10.71 7.61 7.26
C VAL A 49 11.68 7.38 8.42
N THR A 50 11.17 6.86 9.54
CA THR A 50 11.99 6.30 10.63
C THR A 50 11.97 4.78 10.47
N ALA A 51 13.14 4.17 10.24
CA ALA A 51 13.24 2.71 10.13
C ALA A 51 13.21 2.10 11.55
N GLU A 52 12.07 1.54 11.95
CA GLU A 52 11.99 0.64 13.10
C GLU A 52 12.26 -0.81 12.68
N THR A 53 13.02 -1.49 13.54
CA THR A 53 13.35 -2.91 13.40
C THR A 53 12.13 -3.73 13.84
N ALA A 54 11.42 -4.33 12.90
CA ALA A 54 10.26 -5.18 13.21
C ALA A 54 10.70 -6.57 13.70
N THR A 55 10.54 -6.80 15.01
CA THR A 55 10.34 -8.15 15.56
C THR A 55 8.98 -8.65 15.06
N ALA A 56 8.94 -9.84 14.47
CA ALA A 56 7.71 -10.46 14.00
C ALA A 56 6.94 -11.12 15.17
N PRO A 57 5.71 -10.68 15.50
CA PRO A 57 4.76 -11.56 16.14
C PRO A 57 4.12 -12.47 15.08
N ILE A 58 4.10 -13.77 15.38
CA ILE A 58 3.36 -14.77 14.63
C ILE A 58 1.90 -14.62 15.08
N ALA A 59 1.06 -14.02 14.25
CA ALA A 59 -0.39 -13.99 14.47
C ALA A 59 -1.06 -14.76 13.33
N GLU A 60 -1.56 -15.96 13.66
CA GLU A 60 -2.61 -16.61 12.86
C GLU A 60 -3.78 -15.63 12.81
N THR A 61 -4.08 -15.09 11.63
CA THR A 61 -5.22 -14.21 11.42
C THR A 61 -6.13 -14.90 10.42
N GLU A 62 -7.38 -15.09 10.82
CA GLU A 62 -8.44 -15.54 9.92
C GLU A 62 -8.42 -14.70 8.65
N THR A 63 -8.61 -15.34 7.50
CA THR A 63 -8.65 -14.70 6.18
C THR A 63 -9.79 -13.68 6.14
N THR A 64 -9.50 -12.45 6.54
CA THR A 64 -10.34 -11.30 6.24
C THR A 64 -10.06 -10.93 4.80
N SER A 65 -10.98 -11.21 3.88
CA SER A 65 -10.88 -10.84 2.46
C SER A 65 -10.89 -9.32 2.22
N ALA A 66 -10.98 -8.54 3.30
CA ALA A 66 -10.91 -7.09 3.30
C ALA A 66 -9.55 -6.60 3.80
N TYR A 67 -8.90 -5.76 3.00
CA TYR A 67 -7.61 -5.12 3.28
C TYR A 67 -7.78 -3.61 3.35
N GLU A 68 -7.24 -2.99 4.39
CA GLU A 68 -7.22 -1.53 4.54
C GLU A 68 -5.90 -0.98 4.03
N PHE A 69 -5.96 -0.07 3.06
CA PHE A 69 -4.78 0.49 2.43
C PHE A 69 -4.18 1.58 3.32
N PRO A 70 -2.85 1.58 3.57
CA PRO A 70 -2.18 2.72 4.20
C PRO A 70 -2.39 4.02 3.41
N GLU A 71 -2.41 5.13 4.13
CA GLU A 71 -2.55 6.46 3.55
C GLU A 71 -1.49 6.73 2.47
N GLY A 72 -1.92 7.29 1.33
CA GLY A 72 -1.04 7.64 0.21
C GLY A 72 -0.78 6.53 -0.81
N GLN A 73 -1.30 5.32 -0.61
CA GLN A 73 -1.17 4.24 -1.59
C GLN A 73 -2.07 4.41 -2.82
N ILE A 74 -3.27 4.96 -2.62
CA ILE A 74 -4.21 5.27 -3.69
C ILE A 74 -4.19 6.79 -3.90
N ALA A 75 -4.00 7.22 -5.15
CA ALA A 75 -4.00 8.63 -5.48
C ALA A 75 -5.43 9.17 -5.56
N TYR A 76 -5.73 10.18 -4.75
CA TYR A 76 -7.03 10.83 -4.70
C TYR A 76 -6.91 12.34 -4.45
N ASP A 77 -7.99 13.05 -4.76
CA ASP A 77 -8.27 14.43 -4.38
C ASP A 77 -9.73 14.47 -3.89
N ILE A 78 -9.99 15.11 -2.75
CA ILE A 78 -11.32 15.19 -2.16
C ILE A 78 -11.63 16.62 -1.76
N THR A 79 -12.83 17.07 -2.08
CA THR A 79 -13.28 18.45 -1.81
C THR A 79 -14.53 18.52 -0.93
N CYS A 80 -15.22 17.40 -0.72
CA CYS A 80 -16.41 17.31 0.13
C CYS A 80 -16.11 17.03 1.61
N SER A 81 -14.84 16.78 1.97
CA SER A 81 -14.43 16.47 3.35
C SER A 81 -13.17 17.26 3.74
N ASP A 82 -13.09 17.62 5.02
CA ASP A 82 -11.91 18.24 5.64
C ASP A 82 -10.90 17.20 6.17
N THR A 83 -11.28 15.91 6.16
CA THR A 83 -10.44 14.80 6.65
C THR A 83 -10.05 13.86 5.50
N SER A 84 -8.94 13.16 5.68
CA SER A 84 -8.49 12.16 4.69
C SER A 84 -9.43 10.94 4.70
N PRO A 85 -9.85 10.43 3.52
CA PRO A 85 -10.54 9.15 3.44
C PRO A 85 -9.67 7.98 3.88
N SER A 86 -10.32 6.90 4.30
CA SER A 86 -9.69 5.58 4.38
C SER A 86 -10.20 4.66 3.28
N PHE A 87 -9.34 3.75 2.82
CA PHE A 87 -9.62 2.89 1.68
C PHE A 87 -9.57 1.43 2.12
N ARG A 88 -10.57 0.65 1.71
CA ARG A 88 -10.68 -0.76 2.04
C ARG A 88 -11.10 -1.58 0.83
N GLY A 89 -10.19 -2.42 0.35
CA GLY A 89 -10.47 -3.36 -0.74
C GLY A 89 -11.08 -4.64 -0.19
N ASN A 90 -12.11 -5.17 -0.83
CA ASN A 90 -12.76 -6.42 -0.48
C ASN A 90 -12.76 -7.37 -1.69
N SER A 91 -12.00 -8.47 -1.58
CA SER A 91 -11.90 -9.45 -2.66
C SER A 91 -13.18 -10.21 -2.93
N ASP A 92 -13.99 -10.47 -1.90
CA ASP A 92 -15.18 -11.31 -2.02
C ASP A 92 -16.27 -10.59 -2.80
N ASP A 93 -16.41 -9.29 -2.54
CA ASP A 93 -17.41 -8.42 -3.17
C ASP A 93 -16.86 -7.68 -4.39
N SER A 94 -15.56 -7.80 -4.67
CA SER A 94 -14.86 -7.05 -5.74
C SER A 94 -15.05 -5.54 -5.63
N THR A 95 -15.02 -5.03 -4.40
CA THR A 95 -15.24 -3.62 -4.09
C THR A 95 -14.01 -2.93 -3.51
N LEU A 96 -13.90 -1.63 -3.78
CA LEU A 96 -13.07 -0.69 -3.04
C LEU A 96 -14.02 0.26 -2.29
N ASP A 97 -14.09 0.09 -0.98
CA ASP A 97 -14.83 0.98 -0.09
C ASP A 97 -13.94 2.16 0.32
N VAL A 98 -14.44 3.37 0.10
CA VAL A 98 -13.83 4.62 0.51
C VAL A 98 -14.70 5.20 1.61
N TYR A 99 -14.16 5.27 2.82
CA TYR A 99 -14.84 5.88 3.96
C TYR A 99 -14.46 7.35 4.04
N ILE A 100 -15.46 8.21 4.12
CA ILE A 100 -15.33 9.67 4.17
C ILE A 100 -16.18 10.23 5.30
N ASP A 101 -15.85 11.44 5.75
CA ASP A 101 -16.72 12.24 6.62
C ASP A 101 -17.05 13.53 5.86
N ALA A 102 -18.07 13.48 4.99
CA ALA A 102 -18.39 14.59 4.11
C ALA A 102 -19.04 15.76 4.89
N THR A 103 -18.29 16.83 5.08
CA THR A 103 -18.71 18.06 5.77
C THR A 103 -19.32 19.10 4.83
N GLY A 104 -19.20 18.91 3.51
CA GLY A 104 -19.76 19.79 2.49
C GLY A 104 -20.05 19.07 1.18
N ASP A 105 -20.61 19.81 0.22
CA ASP A 105 -20.82 19.31 -1.14
C ASP A 105 -19.53 19.47 -1.96
N GLY A 106 -19.19 18.46 -2.75
CA GLY A 106 -18.00 18.45 -3.58
C GLY A 106 -17.86 17.15 -4.35
N GLU A 107 -16.62 16.75 -4.61
CA GLU A 107 -16.30 15.56 -5.39
C GLU A 107 -15.08 14.83 -4.80
N LEU A 108 -15.08 13.52 -4.93
CA LEU A 108 -13.93 12.63 -4.80
C LEU A 108 -13.41 12.33 -6.21
N THR A 109 -12.20 12.78 -6.51
CA THR A 109 -11.44 12.34 -7.68
C THR A 109 -10.46 11.25 -7.26
N ILE A 110 -10.54 10.07 -7.86
CA ILE A 110 -9.70 8.91 -7.51
C ILE A 110 -9.11 8.30 -8.77
N ALA A 111 -7.83 7.95 -8.73
CA ALA A 111 -7.15 7.20 -9.79
C ALA A 111 -6.93 5.76 -9.32
N LEU A 112 -7.60 4.83 -10.00
CA LEU A 112 -7.57 3.41 -9.68
C LEU A 112 -6.47 2.70 -10.45
N ASP A 113 -5.75 1.80 -9.77
CA ASP A 113 -4.83 0.88 -10.40
C ASP A 113 -5.51 -0.48 -10.61
N GLU A 114 -5.27 -1.12 -11.75
CA GLU A 114 -5.78 -2.46 -12.06
C GLU A 114 -5.17 -3.55 -11.16
N GLU A 115 -4.05 -3.24 -10.48
CA GLU A 115 -3.49 -4.08 -9.42
C GLU A 115 -4.36 -4.07 -8.15
N ILE A 116 -5.19 -3.05 -7.95
CA ILE A 116 -6.09 -2.90 -6.79
C ILE A 116 -7.51 -3.32 -7.14
N ILE A 117 -8.07 -2.75 -8.21
CA ILE A 117 -9.42 -3.03 -8.66
C ILE A 117 -9.51 -2.92 -10.19
N LYS A 118 -10.08 -3.94 -10.82
CA LYS A 118 -10.22 -3.98 -12.27
C LYS A 118 -11.62 -3.55 -12.69
N PRO A 119 -11.75 -2.76 -13.77
CA PRO A 119 -13.05 -2.46 -14.34
C PRO A 119 -13.72 -3.74 -14.88
N PHE A 120 -15.00 -3.65 -15.23
CA PHE A 120 -15.69 -4.70 -15.96
C PHE A 120 -15.12 -4.91 -17.37
N ASP A 121 -15.56 -5.96 -18.06
CA ASP A 121 -15.09 -6.30 -19.41
C ASP A 121 -15.32 -5.17 -20.44
N ASP A 122 -16.29 -4.28 -20.17
CA ASP A 122 -16.58 -3.10 -20.97
C ASP A 122 -15.77 -1.85 -20.57
N GLY A 123 -14.90 -1.98 -19.56
CA GLY A 123 -14.08 -0.91 -19.02
C GLY A 123 -14.79 -0.04 -17.98
N SER A 124 -16.03 -0.33 -17.58
CA SER A 124 -16.78 0.47 -16.62
C SER A 124 -16.52 0.09 -15.15
N PHE A 125 -16.90 0.98 -14.24
CA PHE A 125 -17.06 0.70 -12.81
C PHE A 125 -18.51 1.01 -12.39
N PHE A 126 -19.02 0.32 -11.37
CA PHE A 126 -20.23 0.77 -10.67
C PHE A 126 -19.84 1.53 -9.41
N VAL A 127 -20.57 2.60 -9.10
CA VAL A 127 -20.32 3.42 -7.91
C VAL A 127 -21.59 3.50 -7.08
N LEU A 128 -21.44 3.26 -5.78
CA LEU A 128 -22.50 3.44 -4.80
C LEU A 128 -22.05 4.48 -3.77
N VAL A 129 -22.96 5.37 -3.40
CA VAL A 129 -22.77 6.31 -2.29
C VAL A 129 -23.78 5.93 -1.21
N ASN A 130 -23.30 5.64 0.01
CA ASN A 130 -24.12 5.16 1.12
C ASN A 130 -25.02 3.97 0.74
N ASN A 131 -24.49 3.02 -0.03
CA ASN A 131 -25.20 1.85 -0.55
C ASN A 131 -26.31 2.15 -1.59
N GLU A 132 -26.43 3.38 -2.08
CA GLU A 132 -27.30 3.74 -3.19
C GLU A 132 -26.47 3.88 -4.48
N GLU A 133 -26.87 3.19 -5.54
CA GLU A 133 -26.22 3.30 -6.85
C GLU A 133 -26.41 4.72 -7.41
N ILE A 134 -25.32 5.29 -7.90
CA ILE A 134 -25.34 6.57 -8.62
C ILE A 134 -24.83 6.37 -10.04
N GLN A 135 -25.41 7.14 -10.97
CA GLN A 135 -24.94 7.22 -12.35
C GLN A 135 -24.39 8.60 -12.71
N ASP A 136 -24.45 9.54 -11.76
CA ASP A 136 -23.96 10.89 -11.93
C ASP A 136 -22.50 10.94 -11.45
N PHE A 137 -21.60 10.28 -12.17
CA PHE A 137 -20.16 10.37 -11.96
C PHE A 137 -19.46 10.38 -13.31
N VAL A 138 -18.25 10.93 -13.37
CA VAL A 138 -17.45 10.96 -14.60
C VAL A 138 -16.36 9.91 -14.51
N GLN A 139 -16.23 9.10 -15.55
CA GLN A 139 -15.15 8.13 -15.69
C GLN A 139 -14.28 8.47 -16.90
N GLU A 140 -12.97 8.60 -16.66
CA GLU A 140 -11.93 8.78 -17.67
C GLU A 140 -10.90 7.64 -17.55
N GLY A 141 -11.19 6.51 -18.20
CA GLY A 141 -10.39 5.29 -18.02
C GLY A 141 -10.52 4.77 -16.59
N ASN A 142 -9.40 4.71 -15.85
CA ASN A 142 -9.39 4.28 -14.44
C ASN A 142 -9.47 5.45 -13.45
N LYS A 143 -9.71 6.67 -13.93
CA LYS A 143 -9.96 7.83 -13.09
C LYS A 143 -11.46 8.05 -12.93
N LEU A 144 -11.94 8.13 -11.69
CA LEU A 144 -13.33 8.42 -11.37
C LEU A 144 -13.43 9.78 -10.68
N ILE A 145 -14.46 10.55 -11.04
CA ILE A 145 -14.84 11.80 -10.39
C ILE A 145 -16.27 11.59 -9.88
N ILE A 146 -16.40 11.44 -8.57
CA ILE A 146 -17.62 10.99 -7.90
C ILE A 146 -18.13 12.14 -7.03
N PRO A 147 -19.33 12.68 -7.27
CA PRO A 147 -19.89 13.71 -6.40
C PRO A 147 -20.25 13.12 -5.04
N CYS A 148 -19.98 13.91 -4.00
CA CYS A 148 -20.35 13.62 -2.63
C CYS A 148 -21.04 14.84 -2.02
N LYS A 149 -22.01 14.57 -1.16
CA LYS A 149 -22.82 15.56 -0.44
C LYS A 149 -22.55 15.50 1.04
N VAL A 150 -22.93 16.55 1.74
CA VAL A 150 -22.88 16.57 3.20
C VAL A 150 -23.61 15.36 3.80
N GLY A 151 -22.93 14.64 4.68
CA GLY A 151 -23.44 13.42 5.33
C GLY A 151 -23.20 12.12 4.56
N ASP A 152 -22.48 12.14 3.43
CA ASP A 152 -21.99 10.91 2.81
C ASP A 152 -20.86 10.31 3.66
N GLU A 153 -20.96 9.01 3.96
CA GLU A 153 -20.06 8.29 4.86
C GLU A 153 -19.22 7.23 4.12
N LYS A 154 -19.75 6.70 3.02
CA LYS A 154 -19.11 5.62 2.27
C LYS A 154 -19.38 5.72 0.78
N ILE A 155 -18.32 5.61 0.00
CA ILE A 155 -18.37 5.45 -1.46
C ILE A 155 -17.81 4.05 -1.78
N SER A 156 -18.61 3.19 -2.40
CA SER A 156 -18.21 1.84 -2.80
C SER A 156 -18.04 1.79 -4.31
N ILE A 157 -16.83 1.48 -4.77
CA ILE A 157 -16.51 1.29 -6.19
C ILE A 157 -16.47 -0.22 -6.46
N VAL A 158 -17.29 -0.70 -7.39
CA VAL A 158 -17.39 -2.12 -7.76
C VAL A 158 -16.76 -2.33 -9.13
N GLY A 159 -15.92 -3.34 -9.23
CA GLY A 159 -15.27 -3.77 -10.46
C GLY A 159 -15.55 -5.23 -10.80
N SER A 160 -14.84 -5.76 -11.80
CA SER A 160 -14.87 -7.21 -12.11
C SER A 160 -14.14 -8.05 -11.06
N TRP A 161 -13.16 -7.45 -10.40
CA TRP A 161 -12.32 -8.08 -9.41
C TRP A 161 -11.61 -7.02 -8.57
N ALA A 162 -11.53 -7.21 -7.24
CA ALA A 162 -10.64 -6.44 -6.36
C ALA A 162 -9.56 -7.36 -5.78
N ILE A 163 -8.29 -7.00 -5.94
CA ILE A 163 -7.17 -7.71 -5.31
C ILE A 163 -6.84 -6.96 -4.01
N PRO A 164 -7.24 -7.48 -2.83
CA PRO A 164 -6.53 -7.09 -1.61
C PRO A 164 -5.09 -7.57 -1.79
N GLU A 165 -4.11 -6.71 -1.52
CA GLU A 165 -2.68 -6.88 -1.88
C GLU A 165 -1.94 -8.08 -1.26
N PHE A 166 -2.64 -9.12 -0.84
CA PHE A 166 -2.06 -10.39 -0.46
C PHE A 166 -1.27 -11.04 -1.61
N GLY A 167 -1.39 -10.60 -2.87
CA GLY A 167 -0.57 -11.12 -3.97
C GLY A 167 0.94 -10.89 -3.78
N THR A 168 1.37 -9.65 -3.56
CA THR A 168 2.80 -9.32 -3.42
C THR A 168 3.32 -9.68 -2.02
N ILE A 169 2.52 -9.41 -0.98
CA ILE A 169 2.92 -9.69 0.41
C ILE A 169 2.92 -11.19 0.69
N ALA A 170 1.92 -11.96 0.23
CA ALA A 170 1.95 -13.41 0.43
C ALA A 170 3.05 -14.08 -0.39
N VAL A 171 3.38 -13.58 -1.60
CA VAL A 171 4.54 -14.08 -2.35
C VAL A 171 5.86 -13.74 -1.63
N MET A 172 6.00 -12.53 -1.08
CA MET A 172 7.15 -12.14 -0.24
C MET A 172 7.30 -13.09 0.96
N ILE A 173 6.23 -13.28 1.74
CA ILE A 173 6.23 -14.15 2.91
C ILE A 173 6.52 -15.60 2.51
N LEU A 174 5.91 -16.09 1.42
CA LEU A 174 6.12 -17.43 0.89
C LEU A 174 7.58 -17.65 0.45
N VAL A 175 8.18 -16.69 -0.25
CA VAL A 175 9.58 -16.75 -0.67
C VAL A 175 10.50 -16.76 0.56
N VAL A 176 10.27 -15.86 1.53
CA VAL A 176 11.05 -15.80 2.77
C VAL A 176 10.93 -17.11 3.56
N ALA A 177 9.73 -17.70 3.64
CA ALA A 177 9.50 -18.97 4.32
C ALA A 177 10.26 -20.13 3.66
N ILE A 178 10.21 -20.25 2.33
CA ILE A 178 10.93 -21.29 1.59
C ILE A 178 12.44 -21.14 1.76
N VAL A 179 12.98 -19.92 1.62
CA VAL A 179 14.41 -19.65 1.80
C VAL A 179 14.85 -19.99 3.23
N SER A 180 14.03 -19.65 4.23
CA SER A 180 14.29 -20.00 5.64
C SER A 180 14.33 -21.51 5.87
N ILE A 181 13.38 -22.26 5.32
CA ILE A 181 13.35 -23.74 5.41
C ILE A 181 14.60 -24.35 4.79
N ILE A 182 15.02 -23.88 3.61
CA ILE A 182 16.21 -24.39 2.92
C ILE A 182 17.47 -24.10 3.74
N ILE A 183 17.64 -22.87 4.24
CA ILE A 183 18.80 -22.48 5.04
C ILE A 183 18.86 -23.29 6.35
N VAL A 184 17.74 -23.42 7.04
CA VAL A 184 17.65 -24.21 8.28
C VAL A 184 17.96 -25.67 8.00
N SER A 185 17.34 -26.27 6.99
CA SER A 185 17.52 -27.69 6.63
C SER A 185 18.94 -27.99 6.11
N ALA A 186 19.60 -27.04 5.45
CA ALA A 186 20.98 -27.19 5.01
C ALA A 186 21.98 -27.08 6.17
N LYS A 187 21.66 -26.31 7.22
CA LYS A 187 22.51 -26.17 8.42
C LYS A 187 22.30 -27.31 9.43
N THR A 188 21.10 -27.87 9.54
CA THR A 188 20.86 -29.06 10.37
C THR A 188 21.11 -30.32 9.55
N LYS A 189 22.36 -30.81 9.56
CA LYS A 189 22.60 -32.24 9.31
C LYS A 189 21.87 -33.02 10.40
N LEU A 190 20.61 -33.40 10.16
CA LEU A 190 19.87 -34.37 10.97
C LEU A 190 20.61 -35.71 10.84
N SER A 191 21.64 -35.87 11.67
CA SER A 191 22.26 -37.15 11.96
C SER A 191 21.24 -37.94 12.79
N LEU A 192 20.26 -38.52 12.10
CA LEU A 192 19.38 -39.56 12.65
C LEU A 192 20.23 -40.83 12.79
N VAL A 193 21.20 -40.82 13.70
CA VAL A 193 21.89 -42.05 14.10
C VAL A 193 20.90 -42.86 14.93
N PRO A 194 20.42 -44.00 14.44
CA PRO A 194 19.65 -44.91 15.26
C PRO A 194 20.63 -45.56 16.23
N ARG A 195 20.46 -45.32 17.53
CA ARG A 195 21.12 -46.17 18.51
C ARG A 195 20.29 -47.44 18.67
N TYR A 196 20.91 -48.56 18.34
CA TYR A 196 20.51 -49.90 18.78
C TYR A 196 20.59 -50.01 20.31
#